data_AF-A0A6U0T9P0-F1
#
_entry.id   AF-A0A6U0T9P0-F1
#
_cell.length_a   1.000
_cell.length_b   1.000
_cell.length_c   1.000
_cell.angle_alpha   90.00
_cell.angle_beta   90.00
_cell.angle_gamma   90.00
#
_symmetry.space_group_name_H-M   'P 1'
#
loop_
_entity.id
_entity.type
_entity.pdbx_description
1 polymer ?
#
loop_
_entity_poly.entity_id
_entity_poly.type
_entity_poly.pdbx_seq_one_letter_code
_entity_poly.pdbx_strand_id
1 'polypeptide(L)'
;MLTRWFGRLFRQERLAMADRREVLSFVLGCGTMGVAATMAFAAYQLWLQRQALSQELESLKRGTSRSGSGGSRLQHPALRLSGGDLETSTLPPPRTAGEVMRQQTATKDRKDVPRLTLEQAEDQVSEFKPMADCISKSLDKTLGGYGVKPVVVAIAGGSGSGKTTLASAIFDELGEDHITFIGHGNYYRDLGHLPEEEREHQNFDHPDALETDLLYEHILRLTRGESVELPTYDFQSHRRMTGPGSTISATPRPIVLVEGVLVFTHASLLELFDIKIFVDTDADTRFIRRMLRDVRERGRSVSSVVDQYLSFVRPMHIKFVEPSKREADIIVPVGLNSVALDLLISRLRVAISDHDRALRAR
;
A
#
# COMPACT_ATOMS: atom_id res chain seq x y z
N MET A 1 -21.45 4.22 -15.76
CA MET A 1 -20.61 5.41 -15.41
C MET A 1 -19.34 5.50 -16.25
N LEU A 2 -18.60 4.40 -16.44
CA LEU A 2 -17.38 4.34 -17.29
C LEU A 2 -17.59 4.81 -18.75
N THR A 3 -18.67 4.42 -19.42
CA THR A 3 -18.98 4.85 -20.81
C THR A 3 -19.21 6.35 -20.96
N ARG A 4 -19.83 7.00 -19.96
CA ARG A 4 -20.01 8.47 -19.93
C ARG A 4 -18.70 9.23 -19.61
N TRP A 5 -17.72 8.55 -19.01
CA TRP A 5 -16.42 9.13 -18.70
C TRP A 5 -15.45 8.99 -19.89
N PHE A 6 -15.41 7.82 -20.54
CA PHE A 6 -14.70 7.61 -21.82
C PHE A 6 -15.19 8.58 -22.91
N GLY A 7 -16.50 8.83 -23.00
CA GLY A 7 -17.06 9.80 -23.94
C GLY A 7 -16.70 11.27 -23.66
N ARG A 8 -16.07 11.59 -22.52
CA ARG A 8 -15.51 12.92 -22.22
C ARG A 8 -14.01 12.97 -22.50
N LEU A 9 -13.27 11.92 -22.14
CA LEU A 9 -11.84 11.77 -22.43
C LEU A 9 -11.57 11.85 -23.95
N PHE A 10 -12.37 11.14 -24.76
CA PHE A 10 -12.25 11.16 -26.23
C PHE A 10 -12.74 12.45 -26.91
N ARG A 11 -13.33 13.40 -26.17
CA ARG A 11 -13.76 14.70 -26.71
C ARG A 11 -12.71 15.79 -26.55
N GLN A 12 -11.76 15.63 -25.63
CA GLN A 12 -10.71 16.61 -25.36
C GLN A 12 -9.42 16.36 -26.14
N GLU A 13 -9.12 15.12 -26.52
CA GLU A 13 -7.95 14.85 -27.37
C GLU A 13 -8.35 14.69 -28.84
N ARG A 14 -7.91 15.64 -29.66
CA ARG A 14 -7.90 15.58 -31.14
C ARG A 14 -6.83 14.58 -31.62
N LEU A 15 -6.82 13.36 -31.09
CA LEU A 15 -5.96 12.28 -31.59
C LEU A 15 -6.65 11.67 -32.81
N ALA A 16 -6.04 11.93 -33.97
CA ALA A 16 -6.38 11.33 -35.25
C ALA A 16 -6.04 9.83 -35.23
N MET A 17 -6.90 9.01 -34.66
CA MET A 17 -6.93 7.57 -34.93
C MET A 17 -7.81 7.37 -36.17
N ALA A 18 -7.20 6.89 -37.25
CA ALA A 18 -7.89 6.49 -38.46
C ALA A 18 -8.90 5.38 -38.13
N ASP A 19 -10.11 5.60 -38.65
CA ASP A 19 -11.30 4.75 -38.64
C ASP A 19 -11.94 4.34 -37.29
N ARG A 20 -12.91 5.16 -36.87
CA ARG A 20 -13.79 4.93 -35.70
C ARG A 20 -14.64 3.66 -35.81
N ARG A 21 -14.77 3.04 -36.98
CA ARG A 21 -15.63 1.87 -37.19
C ARG A 21 -14.95 0.55 -36.86
N GLU A 22 -13.64 0.42 -37.08
CA GLU A 22 -12.91 -0.84 -36.84
C GLU A 22 -12.73 -1.12 -35.34
N VAL A 23 -12.40 -0.09 -34.54
CA VAL A 23 -12.21 -0.24 -33.08
C VAL A 23 -13.54 -0.56 -32.38
N LEU A 24 -14.65 0.07 -32.79
CA LEU A 24 -15.97 -0.22 -32.23
C LEU A 24 -16.48 -1.61 -32.64
N SER A 25 -16.19 -2.03 -33.87
CA SER A 25 -16.48 -3.38 -34.38
C SER A 25 -15.72 -4.47 -33.61
N PHE A 26 -14.45 -4.21 -33.28
CA PHE A 26 -13.62 -5.15 -32.53
C PHE A 26 -14.08 -5.29 -31.06
N VAL A 27 -14.51 -4.20 -30.44
CA VAL A 27 -15.02 -4.16 -29.06
C VAL A 27 -16.42 -4.79 -28.93
N LEU A 28 -17.24 -4.75 -29.98
CA LEU A 28 -18.58 -5.35 -29.98
C LEU A 28 -18.59 -6.81 -30.47
N GLY A 29 -17.55 -7.27 -31.16
CA GLY A 29 -17.45 -8.61 -31.74
C GLY A 29 -16.81 -9.68 -30.84
N CYS A 30 -16.08 -9.30 -29.80
CA CYS A 30 -15.45 -10.24 -28.87
C CYS A 30 -16.18 -10.23 -27.52
N GLY A 31 -16.66 -11.40 -27.08
CA GLY A 31 -17.33 -11.58 -25.79
C GLY A 31 -16.46 -11.21 -24.57
N THR A 32 -16.87 -11.66 -23.38
CA THR A 32 -16.27 -11.27 -22.07
C THR A 32 -14.74 -11.35 -21.96
N MET A 33 -14.05 -12.17 -22.77
CA MET A 33 -12.58 -12.19 -22.86
C MET A 33 -11.95 -10.95 -23.54
N GLY A 34 -12.67 -10.28 -24.44
CA GLY A 34 -12.18 -9.09 -25.15
C GLY A 34 -12.09 -7.85 -24.26
N VAL A 35 -12.99 -7.72 -23.28
CA VAL A 35 -12.98 -6.59 -22.33
C VAL A 35 -11.74 -6.65 -21.43
N ALA A 36 -11.38 -7.85 -20.95
CA ALA A 36 -10.17 -8.05 -20.15
C ALA A 36 -8.88 -7.76 -20.94
N ALA A 37 -8.80 -8.21 -22.20
CA ALA A 37 -7.67 -7.90 -23.07
C ALA A 37 -7.56 -6.40 -23.39
N THR A 38 -8.70 -5.73 -23.60
CA THR A 38 -8.75 -4.28 -23.85
C THR A 38 -8.36 -3.49 -22.60
N MET A 39 -8.79 -3.93 -21.41
CA MET A 39 -8.38 -3.32 -20.14
C MET A 39 -6.90 -3.56 -19.83
N ALA A 40 -6.38 -4.76 -20.09
CA ALA A 40 -4.97 -5.07 -19.93
C ALA A 40 -4.09 -4.26 -20.90
N PHE A 41 -4.54 -4.09 -22.14
CA PHE A 41 -3.86 -3.24 -23.11
C PHE A 41 -3.89 -1.77 -22.69
N ALA A 42 -5.04 -1.25 -22.23
CA ALA A 42 -5.14 0.10 -21.70
C ALA A 42 -4.25 0.32 -20.47
N ALA A 43 -4.22 -0.63 -19.53
CA ALA A 43 -3.34 -0.59 -18.36
C ALA A 43 -1.86 -0.65 -18.76
N TYR A 44 -1.50 -1.43 -19.78
CA TYR A 44 -0.14 -1.48 -20.31
C TYR A 44 0.28 -0.17 -20.98
N GLN A 45 -0.62 0.47 -21.76
CA GLN A 45 -0.36 1.79 -22.34
C GLN A 45 -0.22 2.88 -21.26
N LEU A 46 -1.05 2.85 -20.22
CA LEU A 46 -0.94 3.73 -19.05
C LEU A 46 0.37 3.51 -18.28
N TRP A 47 0.79 2.25 -18.13
CA TRP A 47 2.07 1.91 -17.49
C TRP A 47 3.26 2.41 -18.32
N LEU A 48 3.23 2.27 -19.65
CA LEU A 48 4.25 2.82 -20.56
C LEU A 48 4.30 4.36 -20.49
N GLN A 49 3.13 5.02 -20.46
CA GLN A 49 3.07 6.47 -20.26
C GLN A 49 3.65 6.88 -18.90
N ARG A 50 3.35 6.15 -17.82
CA ARG A 50 3.91 6.40 -16.49
C ARG A 50 5.42 6.21 -16.45
N GLN A 51 5.95 5.19 -17.12
CA GLN A 51 7.39 4.94 -17.24
C GLN A 51 8.09 6.08 -18.00
N ALA A 52 7.50 6.52 -19.12
CA ALA A 52 8.03 7.65 -19.89
C ALA A 52 8.05 8.95 -19.06
N LEU A 53 6.96 9.26 -18.35
CA LEU A 53 6.87 10.43 -17.47
C LEU A 53 7.84 10.35 -16.28
N SER A 54 8.02 9.16 -15.70
CA SER A 54 8.96 8.94 -14.60
C SER A 54 10.42 9.07 -15.07
N GLN A 55 10.75 8.62 -16.28
CA GLN A 55 12.06 8.83 -16.88
C GLN A 55 12.31 10.30 -17.21
N GLU A 56 11.30 11.04 -17.70
CA GLU A 56 11.40 12.49 -17.90
C GLU A 56 11.58 13.23 -16.57
N LEU A 57 10.83 12.88 -15.52
CA LEU A 57 10.97 13.44 -14.17
C LEU A 57 12.39 13.21 -13.60
N GLU A 58 12.90 11.98 -13.72
CA GLU A 58 14.27 11.65 -13.30
C GLU A 58 15.35 12.30 -14.18
N SER A 59 15.04 12.61 -15.45
CA SER A 59 15.93 13.38 -16.31
C SER A 59 15.95 14.88 -15.94
N LEU A 60 14.80 15.43 -15.52
CA LEU A 60 14.66 16.80 -15.03
C LEU A 60 15.39 16.98 -13.69
N LYS A 61 15.22 16.04 -12.75
CA LYS A 61 15.97 16.01 -11.47
C LYS A 61 17.48 15.91 -11.68
N ARG A 62 17.93 15.15 -12.70
CA ARG A 62 19.35 15.04 -13.08
C ARG A 62 19.87 16.26 -13.84
N GLY A 63 19.02 16.96 -14.59
CA GLY A 63 19.37 18.19 -15.30
C GLY A 63 19.55 19.40 -14.38
N THR A 64 18.88 19.42 -13.23
CA THR A 64 19.05 20.45 -12.20
C THR A 64 20.35 20.35 -11.39
N SER A 65 21.17 19.30 -11.57
CA SER A 65 22.46 19.14 -10.85
C SER A 65 23.72 19.54 -11.64
N ARG A 66 23.59 20.06 -12.87
CA ARG A 66 24.72 20.58 -13.65
C ARG A 66 24.39 21.90 -14.36
N SER A 67 24.48 23.02 -13.64
CA SER A 67 24.78 24.31 -14.25
C SER A 67 25.54 25.20 -13.28
N GLY A 68 26.86 25.32 -13.51
CA GLY A 68 27.76 26.17 -12.72
C GLY A 68 29.14 26.26 -13.37
N SER A 69 29.24 27.00 -14.47
CA SER A 69 30.38 27.84 -14.90
C SER A 69 30.39 28.01 -16.42
N GLY A 70 30.31 29.26 -16.85
CA GLY A 70 30.26 29.67 -18.25
C GLY A 70 31.65 29.81 -18.88
N GLY A 71 31.65 29.90 -20.21
CA GLY A 71 32.84 30.21 -21.01
C GLY A 71 32.49 30.29 -22.49
N SER A 72 32.32 31.52 -22.97
CA SER A 72 32.06 31.93 -24.35
C SER A 72 33.14 31.50 -25.36
N ARG A 73 32.75 31.15 -26.60
CA ARG A 73 33.43 31.63 -27.84
C ARG A 73 32.62 31.37 -29.11
N LEU A 74 32.56 32.41 -29.94
CA LEU A 74 32.06 32.49 -31.31
C LEU A 74 33.02 31.81 -32.30
N GLN A 75 32.50 31.22 -33.39
CA GLN A 75 32.94 31.44 -34.80
C GLN A 75 32.11 30.66 -35.85
N HIS A 76 32.19 31.16 -37.10
CA HIS A 76 31.31 31.07 -38.28
C HIS A 76 31.26 29.73 -39.08
N PRO A 77 30.36 29.61 -40.10
CA PRO A 77 30.05 28.37 -40.83
C PRO A 77 30.83 28.22 -42.16
N ALA A 78 30.94 26.98 -42.67
CA ALA A 78 31.39 26.72 -44.05
C ALA A 78 30.69 25.51 -44.69
N LEU A 79 30.15 25.76 -45.88
CA LEU A 79 29.59 24.80 -46.87
C LEU A 79 30.68 23.98 -47.57
N ARG A 80 30.33 22.77 -48.05
CA ARG A 80 30.69 22.27 -49.40
C ARG A 80 29.85 21.06 -49.86
N LEU A 81 29.39 21.14 -51.11
CA LEU A 81 28.81 20.12 -52.00
C LEU A 81 29.96 19.18 -52.50
N SER A 82 29.83 18.02 -53.16
CA SER A 82 28.91 17.48 -54.19
C SER A 82 29.33 16.04 -54.59
N GLY A 83 28.42 15.27 -55.21
CA GLY A 83 28.69 14.14 -56.15
C GLY A 83 28.42 12.74 -55.57
N GLY A 84 27.78 11.76 -56.23
CA GLY A 84 27.23 11.60 -57.58
C GLY A 84 27.01 10.09 -57.80
N ASP A 85 25.78 9.71 -58.16
CA ASP A 85 25.24 8.54 -58.89
C ASP A 85 25.91 7.14 -58.85
N LEU A 86 25.12 6.09 -58.54
CA LEU A 86 24.66 5.06 -59.50
C LEU A 86 23.84 3.93 -58.83
N GLU A 87 22.70 3.61 -59.42
CA GLU A 87 21.78 2.53 -59.05
C GLU A 87 22.28 1.13 -59.45
N THR A 88 22.02 0.11 -58.63
CA THR A 88 21.65 -1.24 -59.10
C THR A 88 20.71 -1.90 -58.09
N SER A 89 19.68 -2.55 -58.64
CA SER A 89 18.48 -3.05 -57.98
C SER A 89 18.68 -4.42 -57.32
N THR A 90 18.29 -4.55 -56.06
CA THR A 90 17.80 -5.82 -55.47
C THR A 90 16.75 -5.51 -54.39
N LEU A 91 15.61 -6.21 -54.44
CA LEU A 91 14.48 -6.05 -53.50
C LEU A 91 14.89 -6.50 -52.08
N PRO A 92 14.60 -5.72 -51.01
CA PRO A 92 14.85 -6.14 -49.63
C PRO A 92 13.69 -6.99 -49.07
N PRO A 93 13.94 -7.83 -48.05
CA PRO A 93 12.92 -8.66 -47.38
C PRO A 93 11.91 -7.82 -46.58
N PRO A 94 10.76 -8.39 -46.17
CA PRO A 94 9.71 -7.65 -45.47
C PRO A 94 10.21 -7.09 -44.13
N ARG A 95 9.96 -5.80 -43.91
CA ARG A 95 10.42 -5.02 -42.75
C ARG A 95 9.78 -5.51 -41.44
N THR A 96 10.56 -5.54 -40.37
CA THR A 96 10.08 -5.85 -39.02
C THR A 96 9.38 -4.63 -38.39
N ALA A 97 8.46 -4.89 -37.46
CA ALA A 97 7.62 -3.87 -36.80
C ALA A 97 8.39 -2.69 -36.14
N GLY A 98 9.71 -2.84 -35.90
CA GLY A 98 10.56 -1.77 -35.40
C GLY A 98 10.90 -0.66 -36.41
N GLU A 99 10.83 -0.92 -37.72
CA GLU A 99 11.19 0.06 -38.76
C GLU A 99 10.04 1.00 -39.11
N VAL A 100 8.78 0.53 -38.99
CA VAL A 100 7.58 1.34 -39.21
C VAL A 100 7.46 2.43 -38.12
N MET A 101 7.92 2.15 -36.90
CA MET A 101 7.90 3.10 -35.78
C MET A 101 8.95 4.21 -35.91
N ARG A 102 10.09 3.94 -36.59
CA ARG A 102 11.16 4.95 -36.78
C ARG A 102 10.84 5.99 -37.84
N GLN A 103 9.97 5.70 -38.81
CA GLN A 103 9.58 6.68 -39.84
C GLN A 103 8.46 7.62 -39.40
N GLN A 104 7.65 7.26 -38.40
CA GLN A 104 6.61 8.16 -37.87
C GLN A 104 7.11 9.20 -36.86
N THR A 105 8.37 9.12 -36.43
CA THR A 105 8.98 10.08 -35.48
C THR A 105 9.85 11.14 -36.15
N ALA A 106 9.97 11.12 -37.48
CA ALA A 106 10.72 12.11 -38.26
C ALA A 106 9.77 13.00 -39.06
N THR A 107 9.14 13.99 -38.41
CA THR A 107 8.75 15.31 -38.97
C THR A 107 7.80 16.04 -38.00
N LYS A 108 8.36 16.85 -37.11
CA LYS A 108 7.89 18.21 -36.78
C LYS A 108 8.84 18.81 -35.74
N ASP A 109 9.26 20.03 -36.00
CA ASP A 109 10.17 20.81 -35.17
C ASP A 109 9.86 20.70 -33.68
N ARG A 110 10.82 20.18 -32.91
CA ARG A 110 10.85 20.19 -31.44
C ARG A 110 11.18 21.60 -30.92
N LYS A 111 10.33 22.60 -31.19
CA LYS A 111 10.48 23.93 -30.57
C LYS A 111 9.29 24.45 -29.76
N ASP A 112 8.11 23.85 -29.85
CA ASP A 112 6.91 24.39 -29.15
C ASP A 112 6.13 23.35 -28.33
N VAL A 113 6.81 22.44 -27.62
CA VAL A 113 6.16 21.61 -26.59
C VAL A 113 6.45 22.23 -25.22
N PRO A 114 5.45 22.71 -24.45
CA PRO A 114 5.68 23.28 -23.13
C PRO A 114 6.33 22.24 -22.21
N ARG A 115 7.47 22.59 -21.60
CA ARG A 115 8.05 21.77 -20.51
C ARG A 115 7.17 21.94 -19.27
N LEU A 116 6.58 20.85 -18.81
CA LEU A 116 5.86 20.80 -17.53
C LEU A 116 6.81 21.14 -16.37
N THR A 117 6.35 21.94 -15.41
CA THR A 117 7.07 22.15 -14.14
C THR A 117 6.93 20.91 -13.23
N LEU A 118 7.83 20.75 -12.26
CA LEU A 118 7.78 19.63 -11.30
C LEU A 118 6.42 19.55 -10.58
N GLU A 119 5.89 20.68 -10.16
CA GLU A 119 4.58 20.80 -9.50
C GLU A 119 3.42 20.37 -10.42
N GLN A 120 3.48 20.73 -11.71
CA GLN A 120 2.49 20.30 -12.71
C GLN A 120 2.58 18.80 -13.04
N ALA A 121 3.79 18.23 -13.02
CA ALA A 121 3.98 16.80 -13.20
C ALA A 121 3.49 16.00 -11.98
N GLU A 122 3.70 16.51 -10.77
CA GLU A 122 3.20 15.92 -9.52
C GLU A 122 1.68 15.95 -9.43
N ASP A 123 1.05 17.07 -9.81
CA ASP A 123 -0.41 17.19 -9.88
C ASP A 123 -1.04 16.23 -10.89
N GLN A 124 -0.44 16.10 -12.07
CA GLN A 124 -0.91 15.12 -13.06
C GLN A 124 -0.78 13.68 -12.54
N VAL A 125 0.33 13.32 -11.89
CA VAL A 125 0.49 11.99 -11.29
C VAL A 125 -0.52 11.75 -10.15
N SER A 126 -0.82 12.77 -9.35
CA SER A 126 -1.85 12.72 -8.29
C SER A 126 -3.25 12.50 -8.85
N GLU A 127 -3.59 13.15 -9.97
CA GLU A 127 -4.89 13.01 -10.65
C GLU A 127 -5.13 11.59 -11.19
N PHE A 128 -4.07 10.86 -11.54
CA PHE A 128 -4.15 9.46 -11.97
C PHE A 128 -4.17 8.44 -10.83
N LYS A 129 -3.84 8.84 -9.59
CA LYS A 129 -3.81 7.94 -8.42
C LYS A 129 -5.15 7.22 -8.16
N PRO A 130 -6.32 7.89 -8.18
CA PRO A 130 -7.61 7.22 -7.99
C PRO A 130 -7.91 6.19 -9.08
N MET A 131 -7.45 6.45 -10.32
CA MET A 131 -7.64 5.52 -11.43
C MET A 131 -6.66 4.35 -11.36
N ALA A 132 -5.41 4.57 -10.97
CA ALA A 132 -4.44 3.52 -10.69
C ALA A 132 -4.89 2.63 -9.53
N ASP A 133 -5.46 3.21 -8.48
CA ASP A 133 -6.03 2.48 -7.35
C ASP A 133 -7.29 1.71 -7.77
N CYS A 134 -8.15 2.28 -8.61
CA CYS A 134 -9.34 1.59 -9.13
C CYS A 134 -8.95 0.45 -10.08
N ILE A 135 -7.96 0.65 -10.95
CA ILE A 135 -7.40 -0.36 -11.84
C ILE A 135 -6.69 -1.43 -11.00
N SER A 136 -5.93 -1.07 -9.97
CA SER A 136 -5.33 -2.03 -9.04
C SER A 136 -6.39 -2.83 -8.31
N LYS A 137 -7.42 -2.20 -7.72
CA LYS A 137 -8.53 -2.90 -7.06
C LYS A 137 -9.31 -3.80 -8.03
N SER A 138 -9.49 -3.38 -9.28
CA SER A 138 -10.16 -4.18 -10.32
C SER A 138 -9.28 -5.30 -10.86
N LEU A 139 -7.96 -5.07 -11.01
CA LEU A 139 -6.96 -6.11 -11.28
C LEU A 139 -6.82 -7.04 -10.07
N ASP A 140 -6.89 -6.59 -8.83
CA ASP A 140 -6.92 -7.47 -7.64
C ASP A 140 -8.22 -8.30 -7.61
N LYS A 141 -9.30 -7.82 -8.23
CA LYS A 141 -10.55 -8.56 -8.39
C LYS A 141 -10.55 -9.52 -9.59
N THR A 142 -9.68 -9.29 -10.59
CA THR A 142 -9.63 -10.02 -11.87
C THR A 142 -8.37 -10.89 -12.05
N LEU A 143 -7.28 -10.49 -11.39
CA LEU A 143 -5.94 -11.05 -11.32
C LEU A 143 -5.48 -11.27 -9.86
N GLY A 144 -6.36 -11.05 -8.87
CA GLY A 144 -6.08 -11.36 -7.46
C GLY A 144 -5.43 -12.72 -7.40
N GLY A 145 -4.24 -12.75 -6.82
CA GLY A 145 -3.29 -13.84 -6.91
C GLY A 145 -3.97 -15.20 -6.79
N TYR A 146 -3.41 -16.19 -7.48
CA TYR A 146 -3.87 -17.57 -7.56
C TYR A 146 -3.90 -18.31 -6.19
N GLY A 147 -4.28 -17.67 -5.08
CA GLY A 147 -4.47 -18.17 -3.72
C GLY A 147 -5.93 -17.98 -3.25
N VAL A 148 -6.37 -18.74 -2.25
CA VAL A 148 -7.66 -18.50 -1.60
C VAL A 148 -7.46 -17.33 -0.64
N LYS A 149 -8.33 -16.30 -0.70
CA LYS A 149 -8.17 -15.11 0.13
C LYS A 149 -8.30 -15.48 1.61
N PRO A 150 -7.33 -15.12 2.48
CA PRO A 150 -7.48 -15.18 3.94
C PRO A 150 -8.60 -14.28 4.44
N VAL A 151 -9.12 -14.58 5.63
CA VAL A 151 -9.98 -13.67 6.40
C VAL A 151 -9.10 -12.80 7.29
N VAL A 152 -9.23 -11.48 7.17
CA VAL A 152 -8.49 -10.52 7.99
C VAL A 152 -9.34 -10.09 9.17
N VAL A 153 -8.86 -10.39 10.38
CA VAL A 153 -9.51 -10.08 11.65
C VAL A 153 -8.68 -9.03 12.36
N ALA A 154 -9.30 -7.92 12.76
CA ALA A 154 -8.64 -6.86 13.48
C ALA A 154 -9.23 -6.67 14.88
N ILE A 155 -8.37 -6.61 15.90
CA ILE A 155 -8.72 -6.39 17.30
C ILE A 155 -8.12 -5.07 17.76
N ALA A 156 -8.99 -4.11 18.09
CA ALA A 156 -8.64 -2.82 18.65
C ALA A 156 -9.07 -2.68 20.10
N GLY A 157 -8.62 -1.60 20.75
CA GLY A 157 -9.01 -1.24 22.11
C GLY A 157 -7.94 -0.45 22.83
N GLY A 158 -8.32 0.27 23.89
CA GLY A 158 -7.38 1.04 24.70
C GLY A 158 -6.24 0.18 25.27
N SER A 159 -5.07 0.78 25.51
CA SER A 159 -3.97 0.11 26.24
C SER A 159 -4.48 -0.42 27.59
N GLY A 160 -4.19 -1.68 27.91
CA GLY A 160 -4.69 -2.37 29.11
C GLY A 160 -6.11 -2.94 29.01
N SER A 161 -6.79 -2.84 27.86
CA SER A 161 -8.16 -3.33 27.67
C SER A 161 -8.31 -4.85 27.76
N GLY A 162 -7.29 -5.58 27.31
CA GLY A 162 -7.33 -7.04 27.17
C GLY A 162 -7.33 -7.53 25.71
N LYS A 163 -7.21 -6.63 24.72
CA LYS A 163 -7.10 -6.99 23.29
C LYS A 163 -6.00 -8.02 22.97
N THR A 164 -4.82 -7.87 23.56
CA THR A 164 -3.70 -8.80 23.35
C THR A 164 -4.01 -10.17 23.99
N THR A 165 -4.66 -10.17 25.16
CA THR A 165 -5.13 -11.41 25.81
C THR A 165 -6.19 -12.14 24.98
N LEU A 166 -7.16 -11.40 24.42
CA LEU A 166 -8.16 -11.98 23.52
C LEU A 166 -7.52 -12.54 22.25
N ALA A 167 -6.59 -11.80 21.64
CA ALA A 167 -5.86 -12.23 20.46
C ALA A 167 -5.03 -13.50 20.71
N SER A 168 -4.32 -13.56 21.85
CA SER A 168 -3.59 -14.75 22.27
C SER A 168 -4.51 -15.95 22.49
N ALA A 169 -5.64 -15.77 23.17
CA ALA A 169 -6.61 -16.85 23.37
C ALA A 169 -7.16 -17.38 22.03
N ILE A 170 -7.41 -16.50 21.05
CA ILE A 170 -7.81 -16.92 19.70
C ILE A 170 -6.69 -17.70 19.00
N PHE A 171 -5.44 -17.23 19.14
CA PHE A 171 -4.28 -17.89 18.58
C PHE A 171 -4.06 -19.29 19.17
N ASP A 172 -4.16 -19.43 20.50
CA ASP A 172 -3.96 -20.69 21.21
C ASP A 172 -5.03 -21.73 20.85
N GLU A 173 -6.30 -21.30 20.70
CA GLU A 173 -7.43 -22.18 20.37
C GLU A 173 -7.47 -22.65 18.90
N LEU A 174 -6.94 -21.84 17.98
CA LEU A 174 -6.96 -22.15 16.55
C LEU A 174 -5.62 -22.68 16.04
N GLY A 175 -4.50 -22.38 16.70
CA GLY A 175 -3.18 -22.86 16.36
C GLY A 175 -2.45 -22.05 15.29
N GLU A 176 -1.11 -22.16 15.32
CA GLU A 176 -0.19 -21.45 14.42
C GLU A 176 -0.38 -21.80 12.94
N ASP A 177 -0.97 -22.96 12.66
CA ASP A 177 -1.19 -23.41 11.29
C ASP A 177 -2.30 -22.65 10.57
N HIS A 178 -3.16 -21.97 11.33
CA HIS A 178 -4.34 -21.30 10.82
C HIS A 178 -4.25 -19.78 10.88
N ILE A 179 -3.33 -19.22 11.68
CA ILE A 179 -3.26 -17.78 11.95
C ILE A 179 -1.86 -17.22 11.65
N THR A 180 -1.84 -16.15 10.87
CA THR A 180 -0.74 -15.19 10.82
C THR A 180 -1.04 -14.04 11.79
N PHE A 181 -0.33 -13.95 12.91
CA PHE A 181 -0.52 -12.88 13.90
C PHE A 181 0.36 -11.65 13.59
N ILE A 182 -0.24 -10.46 13.64
CA ILE A 182 0.43 -9.18 13.42
C ILE A 182 0.11 -8.22 14.57
N GLY A 183 1.11 -7.92 15.40
CA GLY A 183 1.02 -6.87 16.41
C GLY A 183 1.37 -5.50 15.81
N HIS A 184 0.40 -4.58 15.74
CA HIS A 184 0.63 -3.19 15.31
C HIS A 184 1.67 -2.48 16.17
N GLY A 185 1.80 -2.86 17.45
CA GLY A 185 2.82 -2.33 18.35
C GLY A 185 4.26 -2.60 17.90
N ASN A 186 4.49 -3.51 16.94
CA ASN A 186 5.82 -3.74 16.37
C ASN A 186 6.16 -2.78 15.22
N TYR A 187 5.19 -2.01 14.75
CA TYR A 187 5.33 -1.08 13.62
C TYR A 187 5.62 0.34 14.07
N TYR A 188 6.09 0.55 15.30
CA TYR A 188 6.61 1.86 15.69
C TYR A 188 7.78 2.24 14.77
N ARG A 189 7.83 3.53 14.42
CA ARG A 189 8.95 4.11 13.67
C ARG A 189 10.24 3.92 14.46
N ASP A 190 11.33 3.65 13.76
CA ASP A 190 12.63 3.57 14.41
C ASP A 190 13.10 4.97 14.83
N LEU A 191 13.32 5.13 16.13
CA LEU A 191 13.81 6.36 16.73
C LEU A 191 15.31 6.27 17.07
N GLY A 192 16.03 5.24 16.60
CA GLY A 192 17.44 5.03 16.93
C GLY A 192 18.40 6.19 16.58
N HIS A 193 17.94 7.19 15.82
CA HIS A 193 18.65 8.43 15.53
C HIS A 193 18.58 9.46 16.69
N LEU A 194 17.65 9.30 17.63
CA LEU A 194 17.48 10.19 18.78
C LEU A 194 18.23 9.66 20.02
N PRO A 195 18.73 10.57 20.88
CA PRO A 195 19.21 10.21 22.22
C PRO A 195 18.15 9.46 23.02
N GLU A 196 18.57 8.61 23.97
CA GLU A 196 17.67 7.83 24.81
C GLU A 196 16.66 8.69 25.57
N GLU A 197 17.14 9.75 26.22
CA GLU A 197 16.30 10.69 26.97
C GLU A 197 15.20 11.30 26.09
N GLU A 198 15.53 11.69 24.85
CA GLU A 198 14.54 12.25 23.92
C GLU A 198 13.52 11.21 23.44
N ARG A 199 13.91 9.93 23.34
CA ARG A 199 13.01 8.84 22.95
C ARG A 199 11.98 8.55 24.03
N GLU A 200 12.35 8.63 25.29
CA GLU A 200 11.43 8.38 26.41
C GLU A 200 10.28 9.39 26.48
N HIS A 201 10.49 10.60 25.97
CA HIS A 201 9.50 11.68 25.95
C HIS A 201 8.66 11.72 24.67
N GLN A 202 8.83 10.77 23.74
CA GLN A 202 8.02 10.71 22.53
C GLN A 202 6.59 10.25 22.80
N ASN A 203 5.66 10.78 22.00
CA ASN A 203 4.26 10.37 22.06
C ASN A 203 4.00 9.15 21.17
N PHE A 204 4.17 7.96 21.76
CA PHE A 204 3.89 6.68 21.10
C PHE A 204 2.40 6.39 20.89
N ASP A 205 1.49 7.13 21.53
CA ASP A 205 0.05 6.91 21.36
C ASP A 205 -0.54 7.78 20.24
N HIS A 206 0.27 8.58 19.54
CA HIS A 206 -0.14 9.32 18.34
C HIS A 206 -0.05 8.43 17.08
N PRO A 207 -1.01 8.49 16.13
CA PRO A 207 -0.95 7.73 14.88
C PRO A 207 0.39 7.85 14.11
N ASP A 208 0.98 9.04 14.07
CA ASP A 208 2.24 9.29 13.36
C ASP A 208 3.45 8.54 13.92
N ALA A 209 3.37 8.03 15.16
CA ALA A 209 4.43 7.22 15.74
C ALA A 209 4.58 5.85 15.04
N LEU A 210 3.58 5.44 14.25
CA LEU A 210 3.49 4.12 13.64
C LEU A 210 3.70 4.20 12.11
N GLU A 211 4.31 3.16 11.56
CA GLU A 211 4.45 2.93 10.12
C GLU A 211 3.23 2.20 9.58
N THR A 212 2.07 2.86 9.63
CA THR A 212 0.80 2.26 9.19
C THR A 212 0.80 1.86 7.71
N ASP A 213 1.53 2.59 6.86
CA ASP A 213 1.67 2.23 5.44
C ASP A 213 2.40 0.88 5.26
N LEU A 214 3.41 0.60 6.09
CA LEU A 214 4.12 -0.69 6.10
C LEU A 214 3.20 -1.81 6.59
N LEU A 215 2.39 -1.56 7.62
CA LEU A 215 1.38 -2.52 8.09
C LEU A 215 0.35 -2.83 6.99
N TYR A 216 -0.14 -1.80 6.30
CA TYR A 216 -1.08 -1.96 5.18
C TYR A 216 -0.47 -2.82 4.07
N GLU A 217 0.78 -2.53 3.66
CA GLU A 217 1.49 -3.32 2.66
C GLU A 217 1.62 -4.79 3.09
N HIS A 218 2.01 -5.04 4.33
CA HIS A 218 2.20 -6.40 4.84
C HIS A 218 0.89 -7.20 4.87
N ILE A 219 -0.22 -6.59 5.33
CA ILE A 219 -1.53 -7.25 5.30
C ILE A 219 -1.93 -7.54 3.85
N LEU A 220 -1.76 -6.58 2.95
CA LEU A 220 -2.11 -6.75 1.54
C LEU A 220 -1.32 -7.89 0.88
N ARG A 221 -0.01 -7.96 1.11
CA ARG A 221 0.86 -9.05 0.60
C ARG A 221 0.45 -10.41 1.15
N LEU A 222 0.16 -10.51 2.45
CA LEU A 222 -0.34 -11.74 3.05
C LEU A 222 -1.68 -12.17 2.44
N THR A 223 -2.60 -11.24 2.18
CA THR A 223 -3.88 -11.57 1.53
C THR A 223 -3.73 -12.01 0.07
N ARG A 224 -2.61 -11.68 -0.57
CA ARG A 224 -2.23 -12.11 -1.92
C ARG A 224 -1.47 -13.44 -1.96
N GLY A 225 -1.21 -14.05 -0.80
CA GLY A 225 -0.45 -15.29 -0.71
C GLY A 225 1.06 -15.09 -0.72
N GLU A 226 1.55 -13.89 -0.40
CA GLU A 226 2.97 -13.57 -0.31
C GLU A 226 3.44 -13.53 1.15
N SER A 227 4.59 -14.14 1.44
CA SER A 227 5.24 -14.03 2.76
C SER A 227 5.84 -12.64 2.97
N VAL A 228 5.89 -12.21 4.23
CA VAL A 228 6.44 -10.92 4.66
C VAL A 228 7.35 -11.09 5.88
N GLU A 229 8.24 -10.13 6.10
CA GLU A 229 9.11 -10.09 7.28
C GLU A 229 8.56 -9.05 8.26
N LEU A 230 7.91 -9.51 9.32
CA LEU A 230 7.31 -8.63 10.31
C LEU A 230 8.42 -8.00 11.17
N PRO A 231 8.40 -6.68 11.40
CA PRO A 231 9.35 -6.06 12.31
C PRO A 231 9.12 -6.55 13.75
N THR A 232 10.16 -6.45 14.56
CA THR A 232 10.07 -6.58 16.02
C THR A 232 10.50 -5.28 16.68
N TYR A 233 9.92 -5.00 17.84
CA TYR A 233 10.13 -3.74 18.55
C TYR A 233 10.45 -3.99 20.02
N ASP A 234 11.49 -3.33 20.51
CA ASP A 234 11.88 -3.36 21.91
C ASP A 234 11.25 -2.17 22.65
N PHE A 235 10.30 -2.47 23.52
CA PHE A 235 9.59 -1.48 24.35
C PHE A 235 10.39 -0.96 25.53
N GLN A 236 11.49 -1.63 25.91
CA GLN A 236 12.40 -1.14 26.94
C GLN A 236 13.28 -0.04 26.34
N SER A 237 13.96 -0.33 25.24
CA SER A 237 14.85 0.63 24.60
C SER A 237 14.14 1.62 23.67
N HIS A 238 12.85 1.46 23.35
CA HIS A 238 12.12 2.26 22.36
C HIS A 238 12.79 2.25 20.98
N ARG A 239 13.09 1.05 20.48
CA ARG A 239 13.75 0.87 19.17
C ARG A 239 13.15 -0.27 18.39
N ARG A 240 13.19 -0.12 17.09
CA ARG A 240 13.09 -1.26 16.19
C ARG A 240 14.34 -2.12 16.33
N MET A 241 14.16 -3.44 16.41
CA MET A 241 15.31 -4.34 16.36
C MET A 241 15.93 -4.31 14.96
N THR A 242 17.26 -4.32 14.89
CA THR A 242 18.01 -4.30 13.62
C THR A 242 19.02 -5.43 13.57
N GLY A 243 19.30 -5.95 12.37
CA GLY A 243 20.27 -7.02 12.15
C GLY A 243 19.65 -8.40 11.93
N PRO A 244 20.48 -9.47 11.82
CA PRO A 244 19.98 -10.82 11.60
C PRO A 244 19.04 -11.28 12.72
N GLY A 245 17.87 -11.83 12.36
CA GLY A 245 16.87 -12.30 13.33
C GLY A 245 16.03 -11.20 13.99
N SER A 246 16.09 -9.96 13.49
CA SER A 246 15.26 -8.85 13.97
C SER A 246 13.83 -8.83 13.41
N THR A 247 13.52 -9.73 12.48
CA THR A 247 12.19 -9.90 11.88
C THR A 247 11.64 -11.28 12.16
N ILE A 248 10.31 -11.39 12.14
CA ILE A 248 9.59 -12.66 12.20
C ILE A 248 9.04 -12.95 10.81
N SER A 249 9.46 -14.07 10.22
CA SER A 249 8.93 -14.50 8.92
C SER A 249 7.47 -14.91 9.08
N ALA A 250 6.59 -14.24 8.35
CA ALA A 250 5.16 -14.48 8.35
C ALA A 250 4.73 -15.00 6.99
N THR A 251 4.18 -16.21 6.98
CA THR A 251 3.59 -16.82 5.79
C THR A 251 2.08 -16.58 5.76
N PRO A 252 1.45 -16.59 4.58
CA PRO A 252 0.00 -16.54 4.47
C PRO A 252 -0.66 -17.74 5.15
N ARG A 253 -1.65 -17.48 6.01
CA ARG A 253 -2.51 -18.49 6.63
C ARG A 253 -3.99 -18.16 6.36
N PRO A 254 -4.94 -19.08 6.61
CA PRO A 254 -6.37 -18.83 6.42
C PRO A 254 -6.90 -17.59 7.14
N ILE A 255 -6.30 -17.23 8.28
CA ILE A 255 -6.65 -16.05 9.06
C ILE A 255 -5.41 -15.15 9.20
N VAL A 256 -5.58 -13.85 8.93
CA VAL A 256 -4.62 -12.81 9.31
C VAL A 256 -5.19 -12.05 10.50
N LEU A 257 -4.60 -12.24 11.68
CA LEU A 257 -5.05 -11.63 12.93
C LEU A 257 -4.20 -10.41 13.28
N VAL A 258 -4.79 -9.22 13.21
CA VAL A 258 -4.13 -7.93 13.46
C VAL A 258 -4.58 -7.37 14.80
N GLU A 259 -3.66 -7.00 15.68
CA GLU A 259 -3.98 -6.42 16.99
C GLU A 259 -3.29 -5.06 17.17
N GLY A 260 -4.02 -4.04 17.61
CA GLY A 260 -3.39 -2.78 17.99
C GLY A 260 -4.32 -1.72 18.56
N VAL A 261 -3.74 -0.74 19.27
CA VAL A 261 -4.51 0.36 19.88
C VAL A 261 -5.11 1.30 18.82
N LEU A 262 -4.43 1.49 17.69
CA LEU A 262 -4.76 2.47 16.64
C LEU A 262 -5.11 1.84 15.29
N VAL A 263 -5.36 0.53 15.21
CA VAL A 263 -5.61 -0.13 13.91
C VAL A 263 -6.89 0.37 13.23
N PHE A 264 -7.84 0.95 13.97
CA PHE A 264 -9.09 1.50 13.44
C PHE A 264 -9.03 3.00 13.11
N THR A 265 -7.88 3.67 13.28
CA THR A 265 -7.79 5.12 13.01
C THR A 265 -7.49 5.46 11.56
N HIS A 266 -7.14 4.46 10.74
CA HIS A 266 -6.77 4.64 9.33
C HIS A 266 -7.79 3.97 8.42
N ALA A 267 -8.46 4.77 7.58
CA ALA A 267 -9.48 4.27 6.65
C ALA A 267 -8.95 3.19 5.69
N SER A 268 -7.70 3.30 5.26
CA SER A 268 -7.06 2.30 4.39
C SER A 268 -6.95 0.93 5.05
N LEU A 269 -6.69 0.85 6.35
CA LEU A 269 -6.68 -0.40 7.10
C LEU A 269 -8.09 -0.98 7.24
N LEU A 270 -9.08 -0.13 7.54
CA LEU A 270 -10.47 -0.55 7.70
C LEU A 270 -11.02 -1.25 6.44
N GLU A 271 -10.59 -0.81 5.25
CA GLU A 271 -10.96 -1.46 3.98
C GLU A 271 -10.40 -2.88 3.81
N LEU A 272 -9.33 -3.23 4.54
CA LEU A 272 -8.72 -4.57 4.49
C LEU A 272 -9.36 -5.55 5.47
N PHE A 273 -10.03 -5.06 6.52
CA PHE A 273 -10.54 -5.90 7.61
C PHE A 273 -11.91 -6.48 7.29
N ASP A 274 -12.00 -7.82 7.31
CA ASP A 274 -13.26 -8.54 7.13
C ASP A 274 -14.05 -8.62 8.45
N ILE A 275 -13.36 -8.66 9.60
CA ILE A 275 -13.97 -8.65 10.95
C ILE A 275 -13.24 -7.64 11.84
N LYS A 276 -13.98 -6.69 12.43
CA LYS A 276 -13.46 -5.63 13.30
C LYS A 276 -14.00 -5.78 14.72
N ILE A 277 -13.13 -6.06 15.67
CA ILE A 277 -13.46 -6.30 17.08
C ILE A 277 -12.86 -5.17 17.92
N PHE A 278 -13.65 -4.60 18.83
CA PHE A 278 -13.15 -3.63 19.80
C PHE A 278 -13.33 -4.15 21.23
N VAL A 279 -12.23 -4.24 21.98
CA VAL A 279 -12.25 -4.65 23.39
C VAL A 279 -12.46 -3.42 24.28
N ASP A 280 -13.61 -3.38 24.93
CA ASP A 280 -14.08 -2.25 25.71
C ASP A 280 -13.97 -2.53 27.21
N THR A 281 -13.15 -1.73 27.88
CA THR A 281 -12.84 -1.87 29.32
C THR A 281 -12.67 -0.47 29.90
N ASP A 282 -13.16 -0.26 31.12
CA ASP A 282 -13.09 1.02 31.81
C ASP A 282 -11.66 1.55 31.96
N ALA A 283 -11.53 2.88 31.92
CA ALA A 283 -10.23 3.56 31.86
C ALA A 283 -9.37 3.33 33.10
N ASP A 284 -9.97 3.22 34.27
CA ASP A 284 -9.31 2.94 35.55
C ASP A 284 -8.73 1.52 35.58
N THR A 285 -9.53 0.52 35.20
CA THR A 285 -9.13 -0.88 35.09
C THR A 285 -7.98 -1.03 34.08
N ARG A 286 -8.09 -0.37 32.93
CA ARG A 286 -7.04 -0.32 31.92
C ARG A 286 -5.76 0.31 32.46
N PHE A 287 -5.87 1.42 33.19
CA PHE A 287 -4.73 2.10 33.77
C PHE A 287 -4.00 1.23 34.81
N ILE A 288 -4.75 0.59 35.72
CA ILE A 288 -4.18 -0.33 36.72
C ILE A 288 -3.42 -1.47 36.03
N ARG A 289 -4.02 -2.10 35.02
CA ARG A 289 -3.37 -3.17 34.24
C ARG A 289 -2.12 -2.68 33.51
N ARG A 290 -2.19 -1.49 32.89
CA ARG A 290 -1.05 -0.85 32.22
C ARG A 290 0.09 -0.61 33.21
N MET A 291 -0.20 -0.04 34.37
CA MET A 291 0.79 0.25 35.40
C MET A 291 1.50 -1.02 35.86
N LEU A 292 0.75 -2.07 36.20
CA LEU A 292 1.34 -3.33 36.64
C LEU A 292 2.23 -3.97 35.55
N ARG A 293 1.79 -3.94 34.29
CA ARG A 293 2.55 -4.45 33.15
C ARG A 293 3.83 -3.64 32.93
N ASP A 294 3.73 -2.31 32.83
CA ASP A 294 4.86 -1.46 32.47
C ASP A 294 5.93 -1.45 33.59
N VAL A 295 5.54 -1.59 34.85
CA VAL A 295 6.47 -1.77 35.98
C VAL A 295 7.16 -3.14 35.92
N ARG A 296 6.41 -4.24 35.75
CA ARG A 296 6.95 -5.60 35.83
C ARG A 296 7.74 -6.03 34.60
N GLU A 297 7.25 -5.70 33.41
CA GLU A 297 7.76 -6.24 32.15
C GLU A 297 8.67 -5.23 31.40
N ARG A 298 8.48 -3.93 31.65
CA ARG A 298 9.19 -2.86 30.93
C ARG A 298 10.12 -2.03 31.81
N GLY A 299 10.24 -2.34 33.10
CA GLY A 299 11.16 -1.69 34.03
C GLY A 299 10.84 -0.22 34.33
N ARG A 300 9.60 0.24 34.12
CA ARG A 300 9.22 1.64 34.35
C ARG A 300 8.96 1.91 35.84
N SER A 301 9.21 3.14 36.28
CA SER A 301 8.77 3.60 37.61
C SER A 301 7.27 3.95 37.59
N VAL A 302 6.62 3.88 38.76
CA VAL A 302 5.20 4.26 38.89
C VAL A 302 4.97 5.71 38.47
N SER A 303 5.84 6.64 38.87
CA SER A 303 5.75 8.04 38.49
C SER A 303 5.83 8.23 36.98
N SER A 304 6.82 7.61 36.32
CA SER A 304 6.97 7.67 34.86
C SER A 304 5.72 7.17 34.13
N VAL A 305 5.09 6.08 34.62
CA VAL A 305 3.86 5.57 34.01
C VAL A 305 2.67 6.53 34.21
N VAL A 306 2.54 7.13 35.39
CA VAL A 306 1.49 8.13 35.66
C VAL A 306 1.66 9.34 34.76
N ASP A 307 2.88 9.88 34.68
CA ASP A 307 3.19 11.07 33.88
C ASP A 307 2.95 10.82 32.40
N GLN A 308 3.40 9.67 31.87
CA GLN A 308 3.14 9.27 30.48
C GLN A 308 1.64 9.09 30.22
N TYR A 309 0.91 8.49 31.17
CA TYR A 309 -0.52 8.25 31.01
C TYR A 309 -1.32 9.54 30.92
N LEU A 310 -1.04 10.49 31.81
CA LEU A 310 -1.73 11.78 31.85
C LEU A 310 -1.34 12.67 30.68
N SER A 311 -0.06 12.65 30.28
CA SER A 311 0.47 13.53 29.21
C SER A 311 0.11 13.04 27.81
N PHE A 312 0.13 11.72 27.57
CA PHE A 312 0.01 11.17 26.22
C PHE A 312 -1.12 10.15 26.09
N VAL A 313 -1.09 9.08 26.87
CA VAL A 313 -1.97 7.90 26.66
C VAL A 313 -3.44 8.28 26.74
N ARG A 314 -3.84 9.00 27.80
CA ARG A 314 -5.24 9.36 28.03
C ARG A 314 -5.73 10.38 26.98
N PRO A 315 -5.03 11.49 26.71
CA PRO A 315 -5.40 12.40 25.62
C PRO A 315 -5.52 11.71 24.26
N MET A 316 -4.56 10.86 23.90
CA MET A 316 -4.58 10.17 22.60
C MET A 316 -5.68 9.11 22.53
N HIS A 317 -5.95 8.41 23.63
CA HIS A 317 -7.07 7.47 23.71
C HIS A 317 -8.41 8.19 23.46
N ILE A 318 -8.66 9.31 24.14
CA ILE A 318 -9.88 10.09 23.96
C ILE A 318 -9.98 10.65 22.54
N LYS A 319 -8.85 11.08 21.96
CA LYS A 319 -8.81 11.72 20.64
C LYS A 319 -8.94 10.75 19.48
N PHE A 320 -8.32 9.57 19.57
CA PHE A 320 -8.15 8.66 18.42
C PHE A 320 -8.74 7.28 18.65
N VAL A 321 -8.50 6.67 19.82
CA VAL A 321 -8.86 5.27 20.07
C VAL A 321 -10.35 5.12 20.36
N GLU A 322 -10.89 5.90 21.29
CA GLU A 322 -12.29 5.80 21.69
C GLU A 322 -13.25 6.11 20.54
N PRO A 323 -13.04 7.17 19.71
CA PRO A 323 -13.90 7.41 18.55
C PRO A 323 -13.87 6.27 17.52
N SER A 324 -12.74 5.56 17.39
CA SER A 324 -12.59 4.45 16.44
C SER A 324 -13.44 3.21 16.78
N LYS A 325 -13.97 3.14 18.02
CA LYS A 325 -14.90 2.09 18.45
C LYS A 325 -16.13 1.96 17.56
N ARG A 326 -16.58 3.04 16.94
CA ARG A 326 -17.73 3.05 16.02
C ARG A 326 -17.50 2.23 14.74
N GLU A 327 -16.24 1.95 14.39
CA GLU A 327 -15.87 1.18 13.21
C GLU A 327 -15.93 -0.34 13.49
N ALA A 328 -16.15 -0.74 14.75
CA ALA A 328 -16.19 -2.14 15.15
C ALA A 328 -17.50 -2.82 14.72
N ASP A 329 -17.38 -4.04 14.21
CA ASP A 329 -18.52 -4.93 13.97
C ASP A 329 -18.98 -5.57 15.29
N ILE A 330 -18.04 -5.81 16.23
CA ILE A 330 -18.28 -6.46 17.52
C ILE A 330 -17.56 -5.70 18.64
N ILE A 331 -18.28 -5.41 19.73
CA ILE A 331 -17.69 -4.87 20.96
C ILE A 331 -17.66 -5.98 22.01
N VAL A 332 -16.48 -6.28 22.54
CA VAL A 332 -16.28 -7.28 23.60
C VAL A 332 -16.05 -6.56 24.93
N PRO A 333 -16.97 -6.69 25.90
CA PRO A 333 -16.80 -6.05 27.20
C PRO A 333 -15.82 -6.84 28.09
N VAL A 334 -15.04 -6.12 28.90
CA VAL A 334 -14.23 -6.65 30.02
C VAL A 334 -13.15 -7.66 29.59
N GLY A 335 -12.28 -7.28 28.65
CA GLY A 335 -11.10 -8.09 28.31
C GLY A 335 -11.45 -9.49 27.79
N LEU A 336 -10.94 -10.55 28.45
CA LEU A 336 -11.21 -11.93 28.06
C LEU A 336 -12.60 -12.36 28.52
N ASN A 337 -13.54 -12.36 27.59
CA ASN A 337 -14.90 -12.84 27.78
C ASN A 337 -15.05 -14.20 27.08
N SER A 338 -15.28 -15.27 27.85
CA SER A 338 -15.32 -16.64 27.32
C SER A 338 -16.44 -16.83 26.29
N VAL A 339 -17.62 -16.26 26.53
CA VAL A 339 -18.75 -16.34 25.58
C VAL A 339 -18.41 -15.64 24.27
N ALA A 340 -17.79 -14.46 24.35
CA ALA A 340 -17.33 -13.75 23.15
C ALA A 340 -16.24 -14.53 22.42
N LEU A 341 -15.28 -15.11 23.15
CA LEU A 341 -14.24 -15.95 22.59
C LEU A 341 -14.85 -17.15 21.85
N ASP A 342 -15.74 -17.91 22.48
CA ASP A 342 -16.38 -19.09 21.87
C ASP A 342 -17.12 -18.75 20.57
N LEU A 343 -17.83 -17.62 20.54
CA LEU A 343 -18.50 -17.12 19.34
C LEU A 343 -17.51 -16.79 18.22
N LEU A 344 -16.41 -16.11 18.56
CA LEU A 344 -15.34 -15.77 17.62
C LEU A 344 -14.67 -17.03 17.07
N ILE A 345 -14.28 -17.96 17.95
CA ILE A 345 -13.67 -19.25 17.58
C ILE A 345 -14.58 -20.03 16.63
N SER A 346 -15.88 -20.11 16.95
CA SER A 346 -16.85 -20.80 16.10
C SER A 346 -16.92 -20.18 14.70
N ARG A 347 -16.98 -18.84 14.61
CA ARG A 347 -17.00 -18.14 13.32
C ARG A 347 -15.71 -18.35 12.52
N LEU A 348 -14.56 -18.30 13.19
CA LEU A 348 -13.24 -18.45 12.57
C LEU A 348 -12.98 -19.89 12.10
N ARG A 349 -13.46 -20.91 12.81
CA ARG A 349 -13.41 -22.31 12.35
C ARG A 349 -14.18 -22.52 11.05
N VAL A 350 -15.32 -21.85 10.87
CA VAL A 350 -16.05 -21.86 9.60
C VAL A 350 -15.22 -21.21 8.49
N ALA A 351 -14.59 -20.06 8.77
CA ALA A 351 -13.74 -19.38 7.79
C ALA A 351 -12.53 -20.23 7.36
N ILE A 352 -11.88 -20.93 8.30
CA ILE A 352 -10.82 -21.89 8.01
C ILE A 352 -11.35 -23.02 7.13
N SER A 353 -12.50 -23.60 7.48
CA SER A 353 -13.10 -24.69 6.69
C SER A 353 -13.47 -24.27 5.27
N ASP A 354 -13.98 -23.05 5.09
CA ASP A 354 -14.26 -22.46 3.78
C ASP A 354 -12.98 -22.28 2.97
N HIS A 355 -11.93 -21.80 3.61
CA HIS A 355 -10.62 -21.61 3.00
C HIS A 355 -10.03 -22.95 2.52
N ASP A 356 -10.04 -23.98 3.38
CA ASP A 356 -9.53 -25.32 3.05
C ASP A 356 -10.32 -26.00 1.93
N ARG A 357 -11.64 -25.77 1.87
CA ARG A 357 -12.47 -26.27 0.76
C ARG A 357 -12.12 -25.58 -0.54
N ALA A 358 -11.93 -24.26 -0.52
CA ALA A 358 -11.53 -23.51 -1.71
C ALA A 358 -10.12 -23.87 -2.20
N LEU A 359 -9.20 -24.25 -1.29
CA LEU A 359 -7.88 -24.74 -1.65
C LEU A 359 -7.96 -26.12 -2.32
N ARG A 360 -8.78 -27.03 -1.78
CA ARG A 360 -8.99 -28.40 -2.33
C ARG A 360 -9.75 -28.43 -3.65
N ALA A 361 -10.54 -27.41 -3.96
CA ALA A 361 -11.30 -27.31 -5.20
C ALA A 361 -10.44 -26.85 -6.40
N ARG A 362 -9.16 -26.59 -6.19
CA ARG A 362 -8.17 -26.25 -7.20
C ARG A 362 -7.28 -27.45 -7.47
#